data_AF-V9Z877-F1
#
_entry.id   AF-V9Z877-F1
#
_cell.length_a   1.000
_cell.length_b   1.000
_cell.length_c   1.000
_cell.angle_alpha   90.00
_cell.angle_beta   90.00
_cell.angle_gamma   90.00
#
_symmetry.space_group_name_H-M   'P 1'
#
loop_
_entity.id
_entity.type
_entity.pdbx_description
1 polymer ?
#
loop_
_entity_poly.entity_id
_entity_poly.type
_entity_poly.pdbx_seq_one_letter_code
_entity_poly.pdbx_strand_id
1 'polypeptide(L)'
;MVTITQSGARAASETRPAGEAYRAGDIVRVEGRAGEWELMKPGPGPGVWTVESARLEDRVSAQVVVSALQRLADAPRVRRGDLVMQRYPEQKRAAVVGDVVRLGRWVAVKSSAQADGSICRTLDSVDRLEVVTAEQIAAAVRLDLAHGVHVGRIVQAVVSARAGQFRVVCRCAPGAGEICRDGRKVTWCPTLDSARQLWDWHVS
;
A
#
# COMPACT_ATOMS: atom_id res chain seq x y z
N MET A 1 -8.46 -42.68 3.10
CA MET A 1 -7.40 -42.43 2.10
C MET A 1 -7.85 -41.23 1.28
N VAL A 2 -7.39 -40.02 1.63
CA VAL A 2 -7.88 -38.76 1.06
C VAL A 2 -6.74 -38.15 0.27
N THR A 3 -6.90 -38.09 -1.04
CA THR A 3 -5.93 -37.57 -2.00
C THR A 3 -5.93 -36.04 -1.93
N ILE A 4 -4.85 -35.45 -1.44
CA ILE A 4 -4.65 -33.99 -1.40
C ILE A 4 -3.95 -33.59 -2.70
N THR A 5 -4.68 -32.96 -3.60
CA THR A 5 -4.13 -32.36 -4.82
C THR A 5 -3.43 -31.06 -4.45
N GLN A 6 -2.09 -31.05 -4.46
CA GLN A 6 -1.28 -29.84 -4.38
C GLN A 6 -1.46 -29.06 -5.70
N SER A 7 -2.28 -28.00 -5.68
CA SER A 7 -2.29 -27.01 -6.75
C SER A 7 -1.25 -25.94 -6.42
N GLY A 8 -0.06 -26.09 -7.00
CA GLY A 8 0.99 -25.08 -6.97
C GLY A 8 0.55 -23.87 -7.77
N ALA A 9 0.21 -22.77 -7.09
CA ALA A 9 0.05 -21.46 -7.70
C ALA A 9 1.44 -20.95 -8.11
N ARG A 10 1.88 -21.38 -9.29
CA ARG A 10 3.00 -20.77 -10.02
C ARG A 10 2.59 -19.32 -10.30
N ALA A 11 3.31 -18.36 -9.73
CA ALA A 11 3.12 -16.95 -10.03
C ALA A 11 3.13 -16.77 -11.55
N ALA A 12 1.98 -16.43 -12.11
CA ALA A 12 1.89 -16.09 -13.52
C ALA A 12 2.77 -14.85 -13.72
N SER A 13 3.89 -15.06 -14.41
CA SER A 13 4.64 -13.97 -15.01
C SER A 13 3.68 -13.32 -16.00
N GLU A 14 3.08 -12.19 -15.64
CA GLU A 14 2.33 -11.34 -16.55
C GLU A 14 3.32 -10.74 -17.55
N THR A 15 3.74 -11.54 -18.53
CA THR A 15 4.41 -11.05 -19.72
C THR A 15 3.36 -10.32 -20.54
N ARG A 16 3.19 -9.02 -20.29
CA ARG A 16 2.29 -8.15 -21.03
C ARG A 16 2.69 -8.10 -22.50
N PRO A 17 1.73 -8.21 -23.44
CA PRO A 17 2.03 -8.24 -24.87
C PRO A 17 2.68 -6.95 -25.35
N ALA A 18 3.60 -7.09 -26.31
CA ALA A 18 4.22 -5.99 -27.03
C ALA A 18 3.14 -5.20 -27.78
N GLY A 19 2.78 -4.03 -27.26
CA GLY A 19 1.69 -3.20 -27.77
C GLY A 19 0.94 -2.39 -26.71
N GLU A 20 1.20 -2.61 -25.41
CA GLU A 20 0.58 -1.77 -24.38
C GLU A 20 1.03 -0.31 -24.52
N ALA A 21 0.04 0.55 -24.81
CA ALA A 21 0.20 1.98 -24.77
C ALA A 21 0.70 2.42 -23.39
N TYR A 22 1.67 3.33 -23.40
CA TYR A 22 2.11 4.06 -22.22
C TYR A 22 0.94 4.77 -21.54
N ARG A 23 0.99 4.89 -20.22
CA ARG A 23 -0.02 5.58 -19.41
C ARG A 23 0.61 6.64 -18.53
N ALA A 24 -0.19 7.62 -18.12
CA ALA A 24 0.23 8.58 -17.11
C ALA A 24 0.64 7.86 -15.81
N GLY A 25 1.71 8.33 -15.17
CA GLY A 25 2.35 7.75 -13.99
C GLY A 25 3.28 6.58 -14.27
N ASP A 26 3.40 6.10 -15.52
CA ASP A 26 4.42 5.09 -15.85
C ASP A 26 5.83 5.73 -15.74
N ILE A 27 6.77 4.99 -15.13
CA ILE A 27 8.17 5.40 -15.04
C ILE A 27 8.98 4.71 -16.13
N VAL A 28 9.74 5.50 -16.89
CA VAL A 28 10.45 5.08 -18.11
C VAL A 28 11.87 5.63 -18.14
N ARG A 29 12.69 5.09 -19.05
CA ARG A 29 13.90 5.74 -19.55
C ARG A 29 13.56 6.50 -20.82
N VAL A 30 14.30 7.58 -21.06
CA VAL A 30 14.21 8.35 -22.30
C VAL A 30 15.58 8.34 -22.97
N GLU A 31 15.61 7.93 -24.24
CA GLU A 31 16.83 7.95 -25.04
C GLU A 31 17.46 9.35 -25.07
N GLY A 32 18.78 9.42 -24.89
CA GLY A 32 19.53 10.68 -24.86
C GLY A 32 19.33 11.53 -23.60
N ARG A 33 18.58 11.04 -22.58
CA ARG A 33 18.42 11.73 -21.30
C ARG A 33 18.88 10.85 -20.15
N ALA A 34 19.55 11.49 -19.18
CA ALA A 34 19.96 10.79 -17.96
C ALA A 34 18.77 10.54 -17.03
N GLY A 35 18.85 9.46 -16.25
CA GLY A 35 17.89 9.13 -15.21
C GLY A 35 16.55 8.59 -15.72
N GLU A 36 15.64 8.45 -14.76
CA GLU A 36 14.29 7.94 -14.96
C GLU A 36 13.27 9.08 -14.99
N TRP A 37 12.20 8.87 -15.75
CA TRP A 37 11.21 9.90 -16.08
C TRP A 37 9.80 9.35 -15.88
N GLU A 38 8.93 10.12 -15.25
CA GLU A 38 7.51 9.84 -15.10
C GLU A 38 6.75 10.41 -16.30
N LEU A 39 5.87 9.60 -16.90
CA LEU A 39 4.95 10.06 -17.93
C LEU A 39 3.81 10.86 -17.30
N MET A 40 3.68 12.13 -17.64
CA MET A 40 2.67 13.00 -17.03
C MET A 40 1.36 12.98 -17.81
N LYS A 41 1.42 13.30 -19.10
CA LYS A 41 0.26 13.37 -20.00
C LYS A 41 0.70 13.35 -21.46
N PRO A 42 -0.20 13.00 -22.41
CA PRO A 42 0.04 13.23 -23.82
C PRO A 42 0.39 14.70 -24.10
N GLY A 43 1.37 14.91 -24.97
CA GLY A 43 1.82 16.21 -25.42
C GLY A 43 0.94 16.79 -26.54
N PRO A 44 1.31 17.95 -27.11
CA PRO A 44 0.52 18.63 -28.13
C PRO A 44 0.48 17.92 -29.50
N GLY A 45 1.41 17.00 -29.76
CA GLY A 45 1.52 16.27 -31.03
C GLY A 45 1.24 14.77 -30.89
N PRO A 46 0.83 14.10 -31.99
CA PRO A 46 0.67 12.64 -32.01
C PRO A 46 1.95 11.93 -31.57
N GLY A 47 1.84 11.00 -30.63
CA GLY A 47 2.99 10.24 -30.13
C GLY A 47 3.99 11.06 -29.31
N VAL A 48 3.67 12.28 -28.89
CA VAL A 48 4.48 13.06 -27.95
C VAL A 48 3.93 12.89 -26.54
N TRP A 49 4.82 12.77 -25.56
CA TRP A 49 4.51 12.75 -24.14
C TRP A 49 5.20 13.91 -23.42
N THR A 50 4.50 14.52 -22.46
CA THR A 50 5.15 15.32 -21.43
C THR A 50 5.63 14.38 -20.34
N VAL A 51 6.91 14.51 -19.99
CA VAL A 51 7.58 13.70 -18.96
C VAL A 51 8.22 14.59 -17.91
N GLU A 52 8.31 14.09 -16.68
CA GLU A 52 8.95 14.78 -15.55
C GLU A 52 10.03 13.89 -14.94
N SER A 53 11.18 14.46 -14.60
CA SER A 53 12.26 13.71 -13.95
C SER A 53 11.78 13.08 -12.64
N ALA A 54 12.09 11.78 -12.46
CA ALA A 54 11.79 11.00 -11.25
C ALA A 54 12.91 11.12 -10.20
N ARG A 55 13.69 12.21 -10.25
CA ARG A 55 14.67 12.60 -9.22
C ARG A 55 14.05 13.65 -8.31
N LEU A 56 14.38 13.60 -7.02
CA LEU A 56 13.79 14.51 -6.04
C LEU A 56 14.32 15.95 -6.16
N GLU A 57 15.61 16.10 -6.49
CA GLU A 57 16.33 17.38 -6.49
C GLU A 57 16.22 18.19 -7.78
N ASP A 58 15.75 17.57 -8.88
CA ASP A 58 15.68 18.21 -10.18
C ASP A 58 14.46 17.70 -10.98
N ARG A 59 13.30 18.28 -10.68
CA ARG A 59 12.02 17.95 -11.32
C ARG A 59 11.77 18.82 -12.54
N VAL A 60 12.58 18.59 -13.56
CA VAL A 60 12.40 19.21 -14.87
C VAL A 60 11.36 18.44 -15.69
N SER A 61 10.54 19.21 -16.41
CA SER A 61 9.60 18.68 -17.40
C SER A 61 10.19 18.77 -18.81
N ALA A 62 9.81 17.83 -19.67
CA ALA A 62 10.20 17.83 -21.07
C ALA A 62 9.15 17.18 -21.97
N GLN A 63 9.23 17.47 -23.26
CA GLN A 63 8.46 16.75 -24.28
C GLN A 63 9.36 15.74 -24.99
N VAL A 64 8.86 14.53 -25.17
CA VAL A 64 9.60 13.41 -25.76
C VAL A 64 8.68 12.64 -26.70
N VAL A 65 9.24 12.13 -27.79
CA VAL A 65 8.52 11.25 -28.71
C VAL A 65 8.44 9.84 -28.13
N VAL A 66 7.33 9.14 -28.38
CA VAL A 66 7.05 7.80 -27.85
C VAL A 66 8.12 6.79 -28.28
N SER A 67 8.73 6.97 -29.45
CA SER A 67 9.82 6.13 -29.95
C SER A 67 11.10 6.22 -29.13
N ALA A 68 11.30 7.31 -28.37
CA ALA A 68 12.43 7.49 -27.48
C ALA A 68 12.19 6.92 -26.08
N LEU A 69 10.97 6.43 -25.80
CA LEU A 69 10.60 5.88 -24.49
C LEU A 69 11.02 4.41 -24.38
N GLN A 70 11.57 4.05 -23.23
CA GLN A 70 11.95 2.67 -22.91
C GLN A 70 11.34 2.28 -21.56
N ARG A 71 10.65 1.14 -21.52
CA ARG A 71 10.10 0.61 -20.27
C ARG A 71 11.24 0.19 -19.35
N LEU A 72 11.09 0.50 -18.06
CA LEU A 72 11.99 0.02 -17.02
C LEU A 72 11.51 -1.34 -16.52
N ALA A 73 12.39 -2.33 -16.51
CA ALA A 73 12.07 -3.67 -16.01
C ALA A 73 11.71 -3.68 -14.51
N ASP A 74 12.30 -2.76 -13.75
CA ASP A 74 12.08 -2.59 -12.33
C ASP A 74 11.15 -1.40 -12.01
N ALA A 75 10.35 -0.92 -12.98
CA ALA A 75 9.42 0.19 -12.75
C ALA A 75 8.47 -0.11 -11.57
N PRO A 76 8.24 0.87 -10.67
CA PRO A 76 7.34 0.67 -9.54
C PRO A 76 5.88 0.56 -10.02
N ARG A 77 5.10 -0.30 -9.37
CA ARG A 77 3.66 -0.40 -9.63
C ARG A 77 2.84 0.73 -9.00
N VAL A 78 3.37 1.31 -7.92
CA VAL A 78 2.82 2.48 -7.23
C VAL A 78 3.09 3.72 -8.07
N ARG A 79 2.08 4.58 -8.24
CA ARG A 79 2.10 5.78 -9.05
C ARG A 79 1.66 7.02 -8.27
N ARG A 80 1.97 8.20 -8.80
CA ARG A 80 1.39 9.47 -8.34
C ARG A 80 -0.14 9.37 -8.36
N GLY A 81 -0.76 9.84 -7.28
CA GLY A 81 -2.21 9.80 -7.07
C GLY A 81 -2.73 8.50 -6.45
N ASP A 82 -1.95 7.42 -6.43
CA ASP A 82 -2.38 6.18 -5.78
C ASP A 82 -2.61 6.40 -4.28
N LEU A 83 -3.69 5.80 -3.79
CA LEU A 83 -3.94 5.68 -2.36
C LEU A 83 -3.23 4.41 -1.87
N VAL A 84 -2.33 4.56 -0.91
CA VAL A 84 -1.47 3.46 -0.45
C VAL A 84 -1.52 3.29 1.06
N MET A 85 -1.35 2.06 1.51
CA MET A 85 -1.07 1.72 2.91
C MET A 85 0.29 1.01 3.00
N GLN A 86 1.02 1.24 4.09
CA GLN A 86 2.19 0.41 4.39
C GLN A 86 1.73 -1.03 4.66
N ARG A 87 2.45 -2.01 4.12
CA ARG A 87 2.24 -3.45 4.32
C ARG A 87 2.64 -3.89 5.73
N TYR A 88 1.90 -3.37 6.69
CA TYR A 88 1.98 -3.68 8.11
C TYR A 88 0.55 -3.98 8.57
N PRO A 89 0.26 -5.16 9.13
CA PRO A 89 -1.11 -5.59 9.44
C PRO A 89 -1.89 -4.59 10.32
N GLU A 90 -1.19 -3.86 11.19
CA GLU A 90 -1.75 -2.89 12.11
C GLU A 90 -1.91 -1.49 11.51
N GLN A 91 -1.48 -1.28 10.27
CA GLN A 91 -1.60 0.02 9.61
C GLN A 91 -3.07 0.39 9.47
N LYS A 92 -3.39 1.62 9.84
CA LYS A 92 -4.77 2.17 9.83
C LYS A 92 -4.93 3.34 8.88
N ARG A 93 -3.82 3.99 8.53
CA ARG A 93 -3.82 5.20 7.73
C ARG A 93 -3.36 4.85 6.33
N ALA A 94 -4.15 5.27 5.36
CA ALA A 94 -3.71 5.39 3.99
C ALA A 94 -3.12 6.78 3.77
N ALA A 95 -2.35 6.91 2.70
CA ALA A 95 -1.76 8.15 2.27
C ALA A 95 -1.83 8.23 0.74
N VAL A 96 -1.95 9.43 0.21
CA VAL A 96 -1.92 9.66 -1.24
C VAL A 96 -0.48 9.85 -1.66
N VAL A 97 -0.05 9.13 -2.69
CA VAL A 97 1.27 9.28 -3.29
C VAL A 97 1.32 10.58 -4.06
N GLY A 98 2.21 11.49 -3.66
CA GLY A 98 2.52 12.69 -4.42
C GLY A 98 3.51 12.35 -5.52
N ASP A 99 4.62 11.71 -5.17
CA ASP A 99 5.73 11.49 -6.10
C ASP A 99 6.33 10.10 -5.93
N VAL A 100 6.89 9.56 -7.02
CA VAL A 100 7.65 8.31 -7.00
C VAL A 100 9.03 8.59 -7.56
N VAL A 101 10.05 8.42 -6.72
CA VAL A 101 11.42 8.85 -7.00
C VAL A 101 12.44 7.74 -6.80
N ARG A 102 13.59 7.85 -7.45
CA ARG A 102 14.73 6.94 -7.30
C ARG A 102 15.76 7.52 -6.33
N LEU A 103 15.97 6.86 -5.19
CA LEU A 103 16.98 7.19 -4.17
C LEU A 103 17.75 5.92 -3.77
N GLY A 104 18.54 5.36 -4.70
CA GLY A 104 19.14 4.01 -4.58
C GLY A 104 18.13 2.86 -4.72
N ARG A 105 16.88 3.10 -4.31
CA ARG A 105 15.68 2.26 -4.55
C ARG A 105 14.50 3.15 -4.90
N TRP A 106 13.40 2.54 -5.37
CA TRP A 106 12.15 3.27 -5.58
C TRP A 106 11.51 3.64 -4.23
N VAL A 107 11.19 4.92 -4.09
CA VAL A 107 10.57 5.50 -2.89
C VAL A 107 9.36 6.31 -3.31
N ALA A 108 8.26 6.20 -2.58
CA ALA A 108 7.11 7.07 -2.74
C ALA A 108 7.13 8.17 -1.68
N VAL A 109 6.99 9.42 -2.11
CA VAL A 109 6.66 10.57 -1.27
C VAL A 109 5.15 10.62 -1.14
N LYS A 110 4.62 10.52 0.06
CA LYS A 110 3.18 10.39 0.31
C LYS A 110 2.72 11.32 1.41
N SER A 111 1.47 11.73 1.30
CA SER A 111 0.82 12.69 2.20
C SER A 111 -0.41 12.06 2.86
N SER A 112 -0.56 12.26 4.16
CA SER A 112 -1.77 11.86 4.89
C SER A 112 -2.25 12.99 5.79
N ALA A 113 -3.55 13.25 5.81
CA ALA A 113 -4.17 14.15 6.76
C ALA A 113 -4.06 13.59 8.19
N GLN A 114 -3.70 14.45 9.13
CA GLN A 114 -3.68 14.17 10.55
C GLN A 114 -5.00 14.60 11.21
N ALA A 115 -5.21 14.17 12.46
CA ALA A 115 -6.43 14.48 13.19
C ALA A 115 -6.60 15.99 13.48
N ASP A 116 -5.51 16.74 13.54
CA ASP A 116 -5.48 18.19 13.70
C ASP A 116 -5.62 18.96 12.37
N GLY A 117 -5.87 18.25 11.25
CA GLY A 117 -5.95 18.83 9.91
C GLY A 117 -4.60 19.10 9.25
N SER A 118 -3.48 18.90 9.94
CA SER A 118 -2.15 19.04 9.35
C SER A 118 -1.88 17.92 8.33
N ILE A 119 -0.98 18.18 7.38
CA ILE A 119 -0.55 17.17 6.41
C ILE A 119 0.80 16.61 6.85
N CYS A 120 0.84 15.32 7.14
CA CYS A 120 2.09 14.60 7.35
C CYS A 120 2.63 14.12 6.00
N ARG A 121 3.85 14.52 5.65
CA ARG A 121 4.59 13.99 4.50
C ARG A 121 5.62 12.97 4.97
N THR A 122 5.62 11.81 4.33
CA THR A 122 6.54 10.71 4.66
C THR A 122 7.09 10.07 3.39
N LEU A 123 8.28 9.46 3.53
CA LEU A 123 8.91 8.69 2.46
C LEU A 123 8.89 7.21 2.87
N ASP A 124 8.42 6.36 1.97
CA ASP A 124 8.48 4.91 2.15
C ASP A 124 8.97 4.23 0.88
N SER A 125 9.71 3.14 1.07
CA SER A 125 10.11 2.26 -0.02
C SER A 125 8.87 1.63 -0.66
N VAL A 126 8.79 1.63 -1.99
CA VAL A 126 7.57 1.19 -2.72
C VAL A 126 7.23 -0.29 -2.51
N ASP A 127 8.22 -1.13 -2.20
CA ASP A 127 8.06 -2.55 -1.87
C ASP A 127 7.30 -2.79 -0.55
N ARG A 128 7.27 -1.77 0.31
CA ARG A 128 6.50 -1.79 1.57
C ARG A 128 5.12 -1.20 1.42
N LEU A 129 4.71 -0.79 0.22
CA LEU A 129 3.43 -0.15 -0.03
C LEU A 129 2.50 -1.08 -0.78
N GLU A 130 1.22 -0.98 -0.47
CA GLU A 130 0.14 -1.68 -1.13
C GLU A 130 -0.90 -0.64 -1.56
N VAL A 131 -1.24 -0.66 -2.85
CA VAL A 131 -2.26 0.23 -3.40
C VAL A 131 -3.63 -0.28 -2.94
N VAL A 132 -4.41 0.62 -2.38
CA VAL A 132 -5.74 0.37 -1.83
C VAL A 132 -6.73 1.36 -2.42
N THR A 133 -8.01 1.03 -2.31
CA THR A 133 -9.11 1.90 -2.72
C THR A 133 -9.73 2.62 -1.52
N ALA A 134 -10.43 3.73 -1.77
CA ALA A 134 -11.16 4.43 -0.71
C ALA A 134 -12.25 3.53 -0.12
N GLU A 135 -12.89 2.72 -0.96
CA GLU A 135 -13.93 1.76 -0.59
C GLU A 135 -13.38 0.66 0.34
N GLN A 136 -12.21 0.09 0.05
CA GLN A 136 -11.56 -0.88 0.94
C GLN A 136 -11.26 -0.29 2.32
N ILE A 137 -10.82 0.96 2.38
CA ILE A 137 -10.53 1.63 3.65
C ILE A 137 -11.82 1.93 4.42
N ALA A 138 -12.86 2.39 3.74
CA ALA A 138 -14.15 2.72 4.33
C ALA A 138 -14.89 1.48 4.82
N ALA A 139 -14.79 0.36 4.12
CA ALA A 139 -15.40 -0.92 4.50
C ALA A 139 -14.66 -1.62 5.66
N ALA A 140 -13.42 -1.24 5.94
CA ALA A 140 -12.60 -1.87 6.97
C ALA A 140 -13.19 -1.65 8.37
N VAL A 141 -13.53 -2.75 9.05
CA VAL A 141 -14.13 -2.69 10.38
C VAL A 141 -13.16 -2.13 11.42
N ARG A 142 -13.63 -1.14 12.19
CA ARG A 142 -12.91 -0.51 13.29
C ARG A 142 -13.89 -0.25 14.42
N LEU A 143 -13.79 -1.02 15.50
CA LEU A 143 -14.65 -0.92 16.66
C LEU A 143 -13.78 -0.59 17.87
N ASP A 144 -14.09 0.50 18.56
CA ASP A 144 -13.55 0.75 19.89
C ASP A 144 -14.47 0.09 20.92
N LEU A 145 -13.89 -0.54 21.93
CA LEU A 145 -14.58 -1.38 22.91
C LEU A 145 -14.22 -0.93 24.33
N ALA A 146 -15.18 -1.00 25.24
CA ALA A 146 -14.98 -0.76 26.66
C ALA A 146 -15.82 -1.72 27.50
N HIS A 147 -15.22 -2.32 28.54
CA HIS A 147 -15.91 -3.15 29.53
C HIS A 147 -15.20 -3.05 30.89
N GLY A 148 -15.85 -2.43 31.88
CA GLY A 148 -15.23 -2.15 33.18
C GLY A 148 -13.94 -1.34 33.01
N VAL A 149 -12.82 -1.89 33.47
CA VAL A 149 -11.48 -1.28 33.34
C VAL A 149 -10.80 -1.54 31.98
N HIS A 150 -11.38 -2.40 31.14
CA HIS A 150 -10.80 -2.78 29.86
C HIS A 150 -11.21 -1.81 28.77
N VAL A 151 -10.23 -1.22 28.09
CA VAL A 151 -10.44 -0.37 26.91
C VAL A 151 -9.63 -0.95 25.75
N GLY A 152 -10.29 -1.21 24.63
CA GLY A 152 -9.70 -1.94 23.52
C GLY A 152 -10.30 -1.59 22.18
N ARG A 153 -9.95 -2.38 21.17
CA ARG A 153 -10.45 -2.22 19.80
C ARG A 153 -10.36 -3.51 19.00
N ILE A 154 -11.32 -3.70 18.09
CA ILE A 154 -11.26 -4.68 17.00
C ILE A 154 -10.99 -3.93 15.70
N VAL A 155 -9.96 -4.33 14.97
CA VAL A 155 -9.53 -3.68 13.72
C VAL A 155 -9.32 -4.72 12.64
N GLN A 156 -9.98 -4.57 11.50
CA GLN A 156 -9.71 -5.39 10.34
C GLN A 156 -8.42 -4.92 9.63
N ALA A 157 -7.52 -5.84 9.33
CA ALA A 157 -6.37 -5.55 8.48
C ALA A 157 -6.83 -5.40 7.01
N VAL A 158 -6.40 -4.33 6.36
CA VAL A 158 -6.74 -4.03 4.96
C VAL A 158 -5.72 -4.63 3.99
N VAL A 159 -4.47 -4.70 4.41
CA VAL A 159 -3.31 -5.07 3.58
C VAL A 159 -2.53 -6.21 4.21
N SER A 160 -1.49 -6.70 3.52
CA SER A 160 -0.60 -7.81 3.93
C SER A 160 -1.26 -9.19 3.91
N ALA A 161 -0.51 -10.22 4.37
CA ALA A 161 -1.01 -11.59 4.52
C ALA A 161 -2.17 -11.73 5.54
N ARG A 162 -2.46 -10.67 6.30
CA ARG A 162 -3.57 -10.61 7.27
C ARG A 162 -4.82 -9.91 6.70
N ALA A 163 -4.81 -9.46 5.45
CA ALA A 163 -5.95 -8.76 4.85
C ALA A 163 -7.26 -9.54 5.07
N GLY A 164 -8.28 -8.85 5.58
CA GLY A 164 -9.58 -9.43 5.93
C GLY A 164 -9.67 -10.00 7.36
N GLN A 165 -8.55 -10.27 8.03
CA GLN A 165 -8.52 -10.75 9.42
C GLN A 165 -8.69 -9.60 10.42
N PHE A 166 -9.12 -9.95 11.63
CA PHE A 166 -9.51 -9.02 12.68
C PHE A 166 -8.53 -9.10 13.85
N ARG A 167 -7.90 -7.97 14.18
CA ARG A 167 -7.04 -7.85 15.35
C ARG A 167 -7.84 -7.36 16.54
N VAL A 168 -7.75 -8.05 17.68
CA VAL A 168 -8.35 -7.64 18.96
C VAL A 168 -7.26 -7.16 19.89
N VAL A 169 -7.34 -5.94 20.40
CA VAL A 169 -6.35 -5.41 21.36
C VAL A 169 -7.06 -4.78 22.56
N CYS A 170 -6.53 -4.99 23.76
CA CYS A 170 -6.91 -4.30 24.99
C CYS A 170 -5.72 -3.48 25.50
N ARG A 171 -5.95 -2.34 26.15
CA ARG A 171 -4.94 -1.48 26.79
C ARG A 171 -4.82 -1.70 28.30
N CYS A 172 -5.27 -2.84 28.79
CA CYS A 172 -5.40 -3.12 30.21
C CYS A 172 -4.05 -3.20 30.96
N ALA A 173 -2.91 -3.31 30.25
CA ALA A 173 -1.59 -3.06 30.83
C ALA A 173 -0.69 -2.24 29.87
N PRO A 174 0.28 -1.46 30.37
CA PRO A 174 1.27 -0.79 29.53
C PRO A 174 2.02 -1.78 28.64
N GLY A 175 1.99 -1.56 27.32
CA GLY A 175 2.57 -2.51 26.35
C GLY A 175 1.71 -3.73 26.02
N ALA A 176 0.59 -3.95 26.72
CA ALA A 176 -0.41 -4.93 26.32
C ALA A 176 -1.14 -4.37 25.09
N GLY A 177 -0.77 -4.88 23.92
CA GLY A 177 -1.53 -4.76 22.69
C GLY A 177 -1.92 -6.13 22.14
N GLU A 178 -1.78 -7.17 22.96
CA GLU A 178 -1.95 -8.56 22.60
C GLU A 178 -2.81 -9.22 23.66
N ILE A 179 -3.81 -9.98 23.21
CA ILE A 179 -4.59 -10.83 24.09
C ILE A 179 -3.88 -12.18 24.13
N CYS A 180 -3.56 -12.64 25.34
CA CYS A 180 -2.94 -13.93 25.57
C CYS A 180 -3.98 -14.90 26.12
N ARG A 181 -4.06 -16.09 25.52
CA ARG A 181 -4.88 -17.22 25.98
C ARG A 181 -3.98 -18.44 26.10
N ASP A 182 -4.01 -19.08 27.26
CA ASP A 182 -3.17 -20.27 27.56
C ASP A 182 -1.68 -20.03 27.29
N GLY A 183 -1.17 -18.84 27.65
CA GLY A 183 0.22 -18.44 27.43
C GLY A 183 0.58 -18.10 25.97
N ARG A 184 -0.40 -18.10 25.05
CA ARG A 184 -0.21 -17.82 23.62
C ARG A 184 -0.89 -16.54 23.18
N LYS A 185 -0.24 -15.77 22.31
CA LYS A 185 -0.82 -14.58 21.67
C LYS A 185 -1.89 -15.01 20.66
N VAL A 186 -3.14 -14.63 20.91
CA VAL A 186 -4.31 -14.99 20.08
C VAL A 186 -5.00 -13.77 19.45
N THR A 187 -4.27 -12.67 19.33
CA THR A 187 -4.73 -11.34 18.92
C THR A 187 -5.40 -11.26 17.54
N TRP A 188 -5.30 -12.27 16.67
CA TRP A 188 -5.83 -12.25 15.30
C TRP A 188 -6.89 -13.33 15.09
N CYS A 189 -8.04 -12.93 14.57
CA CYS A 189 -9.19 -13.78 14.30
C CYS A 189 -9.56 -13.74 12.81
N PRO A 190 -10.06 -14.85 12.24
CA PRO A 190 -10.45 -14.90 10.83
C PRO A 190 -11.77 -14.17 10.54
N THR A 191 -12.63 -13.97 11.56
CA THR A 191 -13.94 -13.34 11.42
C THR A 191 -14.18 -12.31 12.53
N LEU A 192 -15.13 -11.39 12.30
CA LEU A 192 -15.55 -10.41 13.29
C LEU A 192 -16.18 -11.07 14.52
N ASP A 193 -16.97 -12.14 14.32
CA ASP A 193 -17.63 -12.84 15.42
C ASP A 193 -16.61 -13.52 16.35
N SER A 194 -15.60 -14.19 15.79
CA SER A 194 -14.51 -14.75 16.60
C SER A 194 -13.70 -13.67 17.32
N ALA A 195 -13.55 -12.49 16.73
CA ALA A 195 -12.91 -11.34 17.38
C ALA A 195 -13.73 -10.81 18.56
N ARG A 196 -15.07 -10.75 18.43
CA ARG A 196 -15.97 -10.38 19.54
C ARG A 196 -15.93 -11.41 20.66
N GLN A 197 -16.01 -12.70 20.33
CA GLN A 197 -15.89 -13.78 21.32
C GLN A 197 -14.56 -13.74 22.07
N LEU A 198 -13.45 -13.43 21.38
CA LEU A 198 -12.15 -13.27 22.03
C LEU A 198 -12.13 -12.08 23.00
N TRP A 199 -12.76 -10.96 22.62
CA TRP A 199 -12.91 -9.82 23.51
C TRP A 199 -13.76 -10.16 24.74
N ASP A 200 -14.93 -10.77 24.55
CA ASP A 200 -15.84 -11.12 25.63
C ASP A 200 -15.18 -12.09 26.63
N TRP A 201 -14.47 -13.10 26.14
CA TRP A 201 -13.66 -13.99 26.97
C TRP A 201 -12.59 -13.23 27.77
N HIS A 202 -11.94 -12.24 27.16
CA HIS A 202 -10.83 -11.52 27.78
C HIS A 202 -11.29 -10.59 28.92
N VAL A 203 -12.51 -10.07 28.84
CA VAL A 203 -13.06 -9.11 29.82
C VAL A 203 -14.00 -9.75 30.84
N SER A 204 -14.23 -11.06 30.74
CA SER A 204 -14.97 -11.88 31.72
C SER A 204 -14.08 -12.25 32.91
#